data_AF-A0A7Y2XZQ2-F1
#
_entry.id   AF-A0A7Y2XZQ2-F1
#
_cell.length_a   1.000
_cell.length_b   1.000
_cell.length_c   1.000
_cell.angle_alpha   90.00
_cell.angle_beta   90.00
_cell.angle_gamma   90.00
#
_symmetry.space_group_name_H-M   'P 1'
#
loop_
_entity.id
_entity.type
_entity.pdbx_description
1 polymer ?
#
loop_
_entity_poly.entity_id
_entity_poly.type
_entity_poly.pdbx_seq_one_letter_code
_entity_poly.pdbx_strand_id
1 'polypeptide(L)'
;NYALYPHMSVFENMAYGLKIAGTPKGEITARVEEAAKLLQLEPYLKRRPRELSGGQRQRVAMGRAIVRKPSVFLFDEPLSNLDAKLRVQMRLEIKQLQRRLGVTSLYVTHDQVEAMTMADRMIVMNGGVADQIGKPLEVYGNPQTEFVGGFIGSPPMNFLDVKLARDMPTQAARLGVRPEHIQIAQTGAQAHGEVLYSEALGAETLVHVKLADGSFATVRQDASLAQPEEGAQVGLAWSKADQITFDAHGQRC
;
A
#
# COMPACT_ATOMS: atom_id res chain seq x y z
N ASN A 1 -11.82 -11.33 -10.09
CA ASN A 1 -12.32 -12.03 -11.30
C ASN A 1 -11.67 -11.39 -12.53
N TYR A 2 -10.80 -12.09 -13.28
CA TYR A 2 -9.97 -11.48 -14.36
C TYR A 2 -10.69 -11.29 -15.70
N ALA A 3 -12.01 -11.54 -15.74
CA ALA A 3 -12.87 -11.39 -16.92
C ALA A 3 -12.28 -12.01 -18.20
N LEU A 4 -11.54 -13.12 -18.06
CA LEU A 4 -11.02 -13.90 -19.18
C LEU A 4 -12.15 -14.71 -19.79
N TYR A 5 -12.18 -14.83 -21.11
CA TYR A 5 -13.16 -15.67 -21.79
C TYR A 5 -12.80 -17.14 -21.56
N PRO A 6 -13.62 -17.91 -20.81
CA PRO A 6 -13.24 -19.25 -20.34
C PRO A 6 -13.17 -20.29 -21.45
N HIS A 7 -13.89 -20.04 -22.55
CA HIS A 7 -13.95 -20.90 -23.73
C HIS A 7 -12.83 -20.61 -24.74
N MET A 8 -12.09 -19.50 -24.58
CA MET A 8 -10.98 -19.11 -25.44
C MET A 8 -9.64 -19.54 -24.83
N SER A 9 -8.67 -19.88 -25.67
CA SER A 9 -7.27 -20.05 -25.29
C SER A 9 -6.63 -18.74 -24.85
N VAL A 10 -5.41 -18.80 -24.29
CA VAL A 10 -4.62 -17.62 -23.95
C VAL A 10 -4.36 -16.75 -25.17
N PHE A 11 -3.95 -17.34 -26.30
CA PHE A 11 -3.74 -16.64 -27.55
C PHE A 11 -5.02 -15.92 -27.99
N GLU A 12 -6.16 -16.62 -27.96
CA GLU A 12 -7.45 -16.05 -28.37
C GLU A 12 -7.91 -14.93 -27.44
N ASN A 13 -7.72 -15.07 -26.13
CA ASN A 13 -8.01 -14.03 -25.16
C ASN A 13 -7.24 -12.75 -25.50
N MET A 14 -5.94 -12.86 -25.72
CA MET A 14 -5.07 -11.73 -26.07
C MET A 14 -5.44 -11.15 -27.45
N ALA A 15 -5.64 -11.99 -28.45
CA ALA A 15 -5.95 -11.57 -29.82
C ALA A 15 -7.34 -10.93 -29.98
N TYR A 16 -8.31 -11.24 -29.11
CA TYR A 16 -9.71 -10.89 -29.28
C TYR A 16 -9.94 -9.40 -29.57
N GLY A 17 -9.29 -8.52 -28.80
CA GLY A 17 -9.45 -7.08 -28.97
C GLY A 17 -8.91 -6.56 -30.31
N LEU A 18 -7.86 -7.17 -30.85
CA LEU A 18 -7.29 -6.82 -32.15
C LEU A 18 -8.14 -7.35 -33.31
N LYS A 19 -8.74 -8.55 -33.15
CA LYS A 19 -9.68 -9.11 -34.12
C LYS A 19 -10.89 -8.20 -34.32
N ILE A 20 -11.46 -7.68 -33.23
CA ILE A 20 -12.59 -6.73 -33.30
C ILE A 20 -12.19 -5.44 -34.01
N ALA A 21 -10.96 -4.97 -33.78
CA ALA A 21 -10.43 -3.77 -34.42
C ALA A 21 -10.05 -3.98 -35.90
N GLY A 22 -10.31 -5.15 -36.49
CA GLY A 22 -9.97 -5.46 -37.88
C GLY A 22 -8.47 -5.55 -38.17
N THR A 23 -7.63 -5.76 -37.14
CA THR A 23 -6.18 -5.87 -37.32
C THR A 23 -5.81 -7.08 -38.18
N PRO A 24 -4.89 -6.96 -39.16
CA PRO A 24 -4.47 -8.08 -40.00
C PRO A 24 -3.92 -9.27 -39.20
N LYS A 25 -4.22 -10.51 -39.62
CA LYS A 25 -3.84 -11.74 -38.90
C LYS A 25 -2.34 -11.83 -38.58
N GLY A 26 -1.47 -11.47 -39.53
CA GLY A 26 -0.02 -11.51 -39.32
C GLY A 26 0.43 -10.57 -38.20
N GLU A 27 -0.16 -9.37 -38.14
CA GLU A 27 0.13 -8.39 -37.09
C GLU A 27 -0.42 -8.82 -35.73
N ILE A 28 -1.61 -9.45 -35.69
CA ILE A 28 -2.15 -10.03 -34.45
C ILE A 28 -1.18 -11.05 -33.87
N THR A 29 -0.72 -12.01 -34.69
CA THR A 29 0.21 -13.04 -34.24
C THR A 29 1.49 -12.43 -33.70
N ALA A 30 2.11 -11.51 -34.44
CA ALA A 30 3.35 -10.85 -34.02
C ALA A 30 3.19 -10.10 -32.67
N ARG A 31 2.11 -9.32 -32.51
CA ARG A 31 1.84 -8.60 -31.25
C ARG A 31 1.56 -9.54 -30.08
N VAL A 32 0.82 -10.63 -30.31
CA VAL A 32 0.52 -11.61 -29.26
C VAL A 32 1.78 -12.36 -28.85
N GLU A 33 2.65 -12.74 -29.79
CA GLU A 33 3.92 -13.40 -29.50
C GLU A 33 4.89 -12.47 -28.74
N GLU A 34 5.01 -11.21 -29.15
CA GLU A 34 5.79 -10.19 -28.44
C GLU A 34 5.32 -10.03 -26.99
N ALA A 35 4.01 -9.86 -26.78
CA ALA A 35 3.42 -9.74 -25.46
C ALA A 35 3.56 -11.04 -24.64
N ALA A 36 3.43 -12.20 -25.28
CA ALA A 36 3.58 -13.48 -24.61
C ALA A 36 5.02 -13.70 -24.12
N LYS A 37 6.02 -13.31 -24.91
CA LYS A 37 7.43 -13.35 -24.50
C LYS A 37 7.70 -12.40 -23.32
N LEU A 38 7.18 -11.18 -23.40
CA LEU A 38 7.29 -10.19 -22.33
C LEU A 38 6.70 -10.70 -21.00
N LEU A 39 5.59 -11.43 -21.07
CA LEU A 39 4.85 -11.96 -19.92
C LEU A 39 5.21 -13.41 -19.57
N GLN A 40 6.18 -14.02 -20.27
CA GLN A 40 6.54 -15.44 -20.10
C GLN A 40 5.33 -16.39 -20.23
N LEU A 41 4.48 -16.13 -21.23
CA LEU A 41 3.27 -16.88 -21.54
C LEU A 41 3.40 -17.80 -22.77
N GLU A 42 4.55 -17.81 -23.44
CA GLU A 42 4.79 -18.58 -24.68
C GLU A 42 4.36 -20.06 -24.57
N PRO A 43 4.71 -20.81 -23.49
CA PRO A 43 4.31 -22.22 -23.36
C PRO A 43 2.81 -22.43 -23.12
N TYR A 44 2.08 -21.35 -22.78
CA TYR A 44 0.70 -21.41 -22.34
C TYR A 44 -0.29 -20.88 -23.37
N LEU A 45 0.18 -20.39 -24.54
CA LEU A 45 -0.66 -19.77 -25.58
C LEU A 45 -1.86 -20.63 -26.02
N LYS A 46 -1.71 -21.96 -26.03
CA LYS A 46 -2.77 -22.91 -26.42
C LYS A 46 -3.69 -23.35 -25.27
N ARG A 47 -3.34 -23.04 -24.01
CA ARG A 47 -4.13 -23.41 -22.83
C ARG A 47 -5.33 -22.49 -22.67
N ARG A 48 -6.36 -22.96 -21.97
CA ARG A 48 -7.53 -22.20 -21.54
C ARG A 48 -7.34 -21.67 -20.10
N PRO A 49 -8.06 -20.61 -19.69
CA PRO A 49 -7.90 -19.98 -18.36
C PRO A 49 -7.98 -20.94 -17.15
N ARG A 50 -8.76 -22.02 -17.27
CA ARG A 50 -8.91 -23.04 -16.21
C ARG A 50 -7.63 -23.87 -15.96
N GLU A 51 -6.73 -23.91 -16.94
CA GLU A 51 -5.48 -24.69 -16.91
C GLU A 51 -4.28 -23.86 -16.42
N LEU A 52 -4.55 -22.65 -15.92
CA LEU A 52 -3.55 -21.67 -15.50
C LEU A 52 -3.61 -21.43 -13.99
N SER A 53 -2.46 -21.06 -13.41
CA SER A 53 -2.41 -20.52 -12.05
C SER A 53 -3.06 -19.13 -11.96
N GLY A 54 -3.27 -18.62 -10.74
CA GLY A 54 -3.77 -17.27 -10.52
C GLY A 54 -2.91 -16.18 -11.18
N GLY A 55 -1.61 -16.21 -10.94
CA GLY A 55 -0.66 -15.25 -11.54
C GLY A 55 -0.55 -15.39 -13.06
N GLN A 56 -0.67 -16.61 -13.61
CA GLN A 56 -0.73 -16.80 -15.07
C GLN A 56 -2.00 -16.17 -15.65
N ARG A 57 -3.18 -16.37 -15.05
CA ARG A 57 -4.42 -15.71 -15.49
C ARG A 57 -4.30 -14.18 -15.46
N GLN A 58 -3.68 -13.63 -14.42
CA GLN A 58 -3.43 -12.20 -14.34
C GLN A 58 -2.52 -11.72 -15.48
N ARG A 59 -1.43 -12.43 -15.75
CA ARG A 59 -0.56 -12.11 -16.89
C ARG A 59 -1.30 -12.16 -18.22
N VAL A 60 -2.22 -13.12 -18.42
CA VAL A 60 -3.08 -13.15 -19.63
C VAL A 60 -3.97 -11.90 -19.71
N ALA A 61 -4.56 -11.47 -18.58
CA ALA A 61 -5.36 -10.25 -18.54
C ALA A 61 -4.54 -9.00 -18.89
N MET A 62 -3.30 -8.91 -18.39
CA MET A 62 -2.36 -7.85 -18.78
C MET A 62 -2.00 -7.94 -20.26
N GLY A 63 -1.77 -9.15 -20.77
CA GLY A 63 -1.49 -9.42 -22.18
C GLY A 63 -2.57 -8.87 -23.11
N ARG A 64 -3.85 -9.00 -22.73
CA ARG A 64 -4.99 -8.40 -23.48
C ARG A 64 -4.87 -6.89 -23.63
N ALA A 65 -4.31 -6.20 -22.64
CA ALA A 65 -4.09 -4.77 -22.70
C ALA A 65 -2.81 -4.42 -23.49
N ILE A 66 -1.70 -5.13 -23.24
CA ILE A 66 -0.38 -4.85 -23.86
C ILE A 66 -0.43 -4.96 -25.39
N VAL A 67 -1.10 -5.98 -25.94
CA VAL A 67 -1.18 -6.19 -27.40
C VAL A 67 -1.83 -5.01 -28.14
N ARG A 68 -2.60 -4.17 -27.44
CA ARG A 68 -3.21 -2.96 -27.99
C ARG A 68 -2.26 -1.76 -28.02
N LYS A 69 -1.10 -1.83 -27.37
CA LYS A 69 -0.12 -0.73 -27.22
C LYS A 69 -0.79 0.57 -26.73
N PRO A 70 -1.46 0.55 -25.56
CA PRO A 70 -2.19 1.71 -25.07
C PRO A 70 -1.22 2.82 -24.60
N SER A 71 -1.66 4.07 -24.67
CA SER A 71 -0.93 5.21 -24.09
C SER A 71 -1.01 5.24 -22.56
N VAL A 72 -2.02 4.60 -21.97
CA VAL A 72 -2.25 4.56 -20.52
C VAL A 72 -2.74 3.17 -20.10
N PHE A 73 -2.18 2.63 -19.01
CA PHE A 73 -2.75 1.48 -18.31
C PHE A 73 -3.59 1.93 -17.11
N LEU A 74 -4.77 1.32 -16.97
CA LEU A 74 -5.63 1.47 -15.80
C LEU A 74 -5.68 0.12 -15.08
N PHE A 75 -5.26 0.11 -13.83
CA PHE A 75 -5.31 -1.05 -12.95
C PHE A 75 -6.27 -0.76 -11.81
N ASP A 76 -7.36 -1.53 -11.75
CA ASP A 76 -8.39 -1.40 -10.73
C ASP A 76 -8.33 -2.61 -9.79
N GLU A 77 -7.75 -2.40 -8.60
CA GLU A 77 -7.47 -3.41 -7.57
C GLU A 77 -6.97 -4.76 -8.11
N PRO A 78 -5.92 -4.80 -8.95
CA PRO A 78 -5.59 -5.99 -9.72
C PRO A 78 -5.11 -7.19 -8.87
N LEU A 79 -4.79 -6.96 -7.59
CA LEU A 79 -4.21 -7.93 -6.66
C LEU A 79 -5.15 -8.33 -5.51
N SER A 80 -6.34 -7.73 -5.40
CA SER A 80 -7.26 -7.92 -4.26
C SER A 80 -7.69 -9.38 -4.04
N ASN A 81 -7.79 -10.16 -5.12
CA ASN A 81 -8.26 -11.54 -5.09
C ASN A 81 -7.13 -12.59 -4.93
N LEU A 82 -5.91 -12.17 -4.64
CA LEU A 82 -4.75 -13.04 -4.53
C LEU A 82 -4.35 -13.29 -3.08
N ASP A 83 -3.73 -14.43 -2.81
CA ASP A 83 -3.09 -14.71 -1.53
C ASP A 83 -1.84 -13.84 -1.32
N ALA A 84 -1.41 -13.69 -0.07
CA ALA A 84 -0.33 -12.78 0.30
C ALA A 84 1.00 -13.07 -0.44
N LYS A 85 1.36 -14.35 -0.62
CA LYS A 85 2.61 -14.73 -1.29
C LYS A 85 2.56 -14.33 -2.76
N LEU A 86 1.45 -14.63 -3.43
CA LEU A 86 1.28 -14.27 -4.83
C LEU A 86 1.16 -12.75 -5.03
N ARG A 87 0.56 -12.00 -4.09
CA ARG A 87 0.56 -10.53 -4.14
C ARG A 87 1.98 -9.97 -4.16
N VAL A 88 2.87 -10.41 -3.26
CA VAL A 88 4.27 -9.95 -3.22
C VAL A 88 4.95 -10.15 -4.58
N GLN A 89 4.83 -11.35 -5.15
CA GLN A 89 5.42 -11.66 -6.46
C GLN A 89 4.82 -10.76 -7.56
N MET A 90 3.49 -10.66 -7.63
CA MET A 90 2.83 -9.92 -8.71
C MET A 90 3.10 -8.41 -8.63
N ARG A 91 3.27 -7.82 -7.44
CA ARG A 91 3.69 -6.40 -7.29
C ARG A 91 5.02 -6.14 -8.00
N LEU A 92 6.00 -7.00 -7.79
CA LEU A 92 7.32 -6.90 -8.43
C LEU A 92 7.18 -7.05 -9.96
N GLU A 93 6.42 -8.04 -10.42
CA GLU A 93 6.19 -8.26 -11.86
C GLU A 93 5.52 -7.04 -12.52
N ILE A 94 4.48 -6.46 -11.91
CA ILE A 94 3.79 -5.29 -12.43
C ILE A 94 4.73 -4.07 -12.48
N LYS A 95 5.50 -3.82 -11.41
CA LYS A 95 6.44 -2.68 -11.39
C LYS A 95 7.54 -2.83 -12.45
N GLN A 96 8.09 -4.03 -12.62
CA GLN A 96 9.07 -4.32 -13.66
C GLN A 96 8.49 -4.14 -15.06
N LEU A 97 7.27 -4.64 -15.28
CA LEU A 97 6.58 -4.49 -16.55
C LEU A 97 6.32 -3.02 -16.87
N GLN A 98 5.81 -2.24 -15.92
CA GLN A 98 5.56 -0.80 -16.08
C GLN A 98 6.85 -0.08 -16.45
N ARG A 99 7.97 -0.37 -15.77
CA ARG A 99 9.29 0.21 -16.09
C ARG A 99 9.76 -0.17 -17.50
N ARG A 100 9.58 -1.43 -17.91
CA ARG A 100 10.00 -1.92 -19.22
C ARG A 100 9.17 -1.34 -20.36
N LEU A 101 7.88 -1.12 -20.13
CA LEU A 101 6.96 -0.55 -21.12
C LEU A 101 7.07 0.98 -21.20
N GLY A 102 7.41 1.65 -20.10
CA GLY A 102 7.48 3.12 -20.04
C GLY A 102 6.13 3.81 -20.24
N VAL A 103 5.02 3.10 -20.07
CA VAL A 103 3.66 3.59 -20.29
C VAL A 103 3.09 4.16 -18.99
N THR A 104 2.43 5.32 -19.08
CA THR A 104 1.71 5.92 -17.95
C THR A 104 0.71 4.92 -17.37
N SER A 105 0.76 4.73 -16.06
CA SER A 105 -0.06 3.71 -15.38
C SER A 105 -0.78 4.34 -14.19
N LEU A 106 -2.10 4.23 -14.16
CA LEU A 106 -2.92 4.56 -13.01
C LEU A 106 -3.28 3.26 -12.27
N TYR A 107 -2.93 3.18 -11.01
CA TYR A 107 -3.14 2.00 -10.17
C TYR A 107 -4.00 2.37 -8.97
N VAL A 108 -5.14 1.71 -8.82
CA VAL A 108 -6.10 1.89 -7.73
C VAL A 108 -6.00 0.71 -6.79
N THR A 109 -5.89 0.98 -5.49
CA THR A 109 -5.81 -0.04 -4.44
C THR A 109 -6.21 0.54 -3.09
N HIS A 110 -6.72 -0.32 -2.22
CA HIS A 110 -6.89 -0.05 -0.79
C HIS A 110 -5.71 -0.59 0.05
N ASP A 111 -4.77 -1.30 -0.56
CA ASP A 111 -3.59 -1.83 0.12
C ASP A 111 -2.48 -0.76 0.17
N GLN A 112 -2.18 -0.30 1.37
CA GLN A 112 -1.16 0.73 1.58
C GLN A 112 0.24 0.26 1.13
N VAL A 113 0.57 -1.02 1.28
CA VAL A 113 1.89 -1.54 0.90
C VAL A 113 2.03 -1.55 -0.62
N GLU A 114 0.97 -1.86 -1.36
CA GLU A 114 0.94 -1.67 -2.82
C GLU A 114 1.22 -0.20 -3.20
N ALA A 115 0.48 0.74 -2.61
CA ALA A 115 0.67 2.16 -2.89
C ALA A 115 2.09 2.63 -2.56
N MET A 116 2.63 2.21 -1.42
CA MET A 116 3.96 2.63 -0.94
C MET A 116 5.11 2.06 -1.77
N THR A 117 4.97 0.86 -2.33
CA THR A 117 6.06 0.15 -3.01
C THR A 117 6.03 0.28 -4.54
N MET A 118 4.86 0.53 -5.12
CA MET A 118 4.68 0.55 -6.58
C MET A 118 4.65 1.96 -7.17
N ALA A 119 4.13 2.93 -6.41
CA ALA A 119 3.85 4.26 -6.93
C ALA A 119 5.11 5.13 -7.07
N ASP A 120 5.23 5.83 -8.20
CA ASP A 120 6.19 6.94 -8.32
C ASP A 120 5.62 8.20 -7.62
N ARG A 121 4.29 8.36 -7.68
CA ARG A 121 3.48 9.34 -6.93
C ARG A 121 2.15 8.69 -6.55
N MET A 122 1.62 9.02 -5.38
CA MET A 122 0.32 8.56 -4.92
C MET A 122 -0.65 9.72 -4.70
N ILE A 123 -1.94 9.42 -4.85
CA ILE A 123 -3.06 10.31 -4.57
C ILE A 123 -3.87 9.65 -3.47
N VAL A 124 -3.92 10.27 -2.30
CA VAL A 124 -4.77 9.83 -1.20
C VAL A 124 -6.14 10.47 -1.38
N MET A 125 -7.18 9.65 -1.49
CA MET A 125 -8.55 10.12 -1.69
C MET A 125 -9.36 10.04 -0.39
N ASN A 126 -10.14 11.08 -0.12
CA ASN A 126 -11.04 11.18 1.03
C ASN A 126 -12.37 11.78 0.59
N GLY A 127 -13.48 11.07 0.78
CA GLY A 127 -14.81 11.56 0.39
C GLY A 127 -14.94 11.95 -1.10
N GLY A 128 -14.16 11.31 -1.98
CA GLY A 128 -14.11 11.64 -3.42
C GLY A 128 -13.20 12.82 -3.78
N VAL A 129 -12.52 13.43 -2.81
CA VAL A 129 -11.57 14.53 -3.02
C VAL A 129 -10.13 14.00 -2.88
N ALA A 130 -9.20 14.53 -3.67
CA ALA A 130 -7.78 14.27 -3.48
C ALA A 130 -7.28 15.06 -2.27
N ASP A 131 -7.11 14.37 -1.14
CA ASP A 131 -6.70 14.95 0.14
C ASP A 131 -5.22 15.34 0.11
N GLN A 132 -4.37 14.46 -0.44
CA GLN A 132 -2.95 14.72 -0.64
C GLN A 132 -2.38 14.00 -1.87
N ILE A 133 -1.43 14.66 -2.54
CA ILE A 133 -0.70 14.09 -3.68
C ILE A 133 0.80 14.27 -3.44
N GLY A 134 1.58 13.20 -3.52
CA GLY A 134 3.02 13.27 -3.30
C GLY A 134 3.74 11.96 -3.59
N LYS A 135 5.06 11.91 -3.37
CA LYS A 135 5.77 10.62 -3.38
C LYS A 135 5.41 9.82 -2.12
N PRO A 136 5.47 8.48 -2.16
CA PRO A 136 5.12 7.65 -1.01
C PRO A 136 5.74 8.08 0.33
N LEU A 137 7.07 8.24 0.38
CA LEU A 137 7.76 8.63 1.62
C LEU A 137 7.49 10.08 2.03
N GLU A 138 7.23 10.97 1.07
CA GLU A 138 6.83 12.35 1.36
C GLU A 138 5.44 12.37 2.01
N VAL A 139 4.48 11.60 1.48
CA VAL A 139 3.13 11.47 2.06
C VAL A 139 3.18 10.82 3.45
N TYR A 140 4.00 9.77 3.62
CA TYR A 140 4.15 9.08 4.89
C TYR A 140 4.73 9.98 6.00
N GLY A 141 5.85 10.64 5.71
CA GLY A 141 6.57 11.47 6.69
C GLY A 141 6.00 12.88 6.84
N ASN A 142 5.24 13.37 5.86
CA ASN A 142 4.65 14.71 5.86
C ASN A 142 3.16 14.69 5.48
N PRO A 143 2.29 14.00 6.25
CA PRO A 143 0.86 14.03 6.01
C PRO A 143 0.32 15.46 6.18
N GLN A 144 -0.53 15.92 5.26
CA GLN A 144 -1.11 17.27 5.31
C GLN A 144 -2.37 17.35 6.17
N THR A 145 -3.01 16.21 6.43
CA THR A 145 -4.22 16.12 7.23
C THR A 145 -4.15 14.95 8.22
N GLU A 146 -4.93 15.02 9.30
CA GLU A 146 -5.11 13.91 10.24
C GLU A 146 -5.59 12.66 9.51
N PHE A 147 -6.49 12.82 8.52
CA PHE A 147 -6.95 11.70 7.71
C PHE A 147 -5.79 10.99 7.03
N VAL A 148 -4.89 11.72 6.34
CA VAL A 148 -3.74 11.10 5.68
C VAL A 148 -2.78 10.46 6.69
N GLY A 149 -2.55 11.09 7.84
CA GLY A 149 -1.73 10.54 8.92
C GLY A 149 -2.29 9.23 9.49
N GLY A 150 -3.61 9.15 9.65
CA GLY A 150 -4.32 7.95 10.11
C GLY A 150 -4.53 6.90 9.02
N PHE A 151 -4.48 7.28 7.75
CA PHE A 151 -4.76 6.40 6.62
C PHE A 151 -3.52 5.80 5.97
N ILE A 152 -2.38 6.51 5.94
CA ILE A 152 -1.14 6.03 5.33
C ILE A 152 -0.17 5.60 6.43
N GLY A 153 0.07 4.28 6.52
CA GLY A 153 0.87 3.65 7.56
C GLY A 153 0.11 2.52 8.24
N SER A 154 0.78 1.39 8.44
CA SER A 154 0.23 0.22 9.12
C SER A 154 1.24 -0.27 10.15
N PRO A 155 1.00 -0.09 11.47
CA PRO A 155 -0.18 0.57 12.07
C PRO A 155 -0.26 2.07 11.78
N PRO A 156 -1.45 2.70 11.95
CA PRO A 156 -1.65 4.12 11.69
C PRO A 156 -0.94 5.01 12.71
N MET A 157 -0.86 6.31 12.42
CA MET A 157 -0.33 7.31 13.36
C MET A 157 -1.14 7.32 14.68
N ASN A 158 -0.43 7.49 15.80
CA ASN A 158 -1.07 7.75 17.08
C ASN A 158 -1.48 9.21 17.17
N PHE A 159 -2.73 9.49 17.53
CA PHE A 159 -3.22 10.84 17.80
C PHE A 159 -3.38 11.05 19.31
N LEU A 160 -2.56 11.92 19.87
CA LEU A 160 -2.35 12.18 21.30
C LEU A 160 -2.74 13.62 21.68
N ASP A 161 -3.05 13.89 22.95
CA ASP A 161 -3.40 15.25 23.40
C ASP A 161 -2.24 16.19 23.08
N VAL A 162 -2.53 17.35 22.47
CA VAL A 162 -1.52 18.34 22.09
C VAL A 162 -0.70 18.83 23.29
N LYS A 163 -1.24 18.75 24.52
CA LYS A 163 -0.51 19.08 25.75
C LYS A 163 0.73 18.21 26.00
N LEU A 164 0.81 17.03 25.37
CA LEU A 164 1.96 16.13 25.46
C LEU A 164 3.10 16.54 24.53
N ALA A 165 2.84 17.46 23.61
CA ALA A 165 3.79 17.89 22.62
C ALA A 165 4.70 19.02 23.14
N ARG A 166 5.85 19.21 22.49
CA ARG A 166 6.86 20.20 22.91
C ARG A 166 7.08 21.23 21.81
N ASP A 167 7.06 22.52 22.18
CA ASP A 167 7.28 23.67 21.29
C ASP A 167 6.35 23.69 20.07
N MET A 168 5.05 23.65 20.32
CA MET A 168 4.02 23.55 19.29
C MET A 168 3.57 24.93 18.78
N PRO A 169 3.10 25.00 17.52
CA PRO A 169 2.35 26.16 17.03
C PRO A 169 1.12 26.44 17.90
N THR A 170 0.76 27.71 18.07
CA THR A 170 -0.39 28.12 18.89
C THR A 170 -1.71 27.52 18.42
N GLN A 171 -1.85 27.25 17.12
CA GLN A 171 -3.05 26.68 16.51
C GLN A 171 -3.15 25.15 16.61
N ALA A 172 -2.12 24.48 17.12
CA ALA A 172 -2.13 23.03 17.24
C ALA A 172 -3.18 22.57 18.26
N ALA A 173 -4.01 21.62 17.85
CA ALA A 173 -5.06 20.99 18.66
C ALA A 173 -4.81 19.49 18.87
N ARG A 174 -4.02 18.85 18.01
CA ARG A 174 -3.66 17.42 18.09
C ARG A 174 -2.19 17.18 17.84
N LEU A 175 -1.64 16.18 18.54
CA LEU A 175 -0.31 15.63 18.30
C LEU A 175 -0.43 14.28 17.59
N GLY A 176 0.30 14.12 16.49
CA GLY A 176 0.52 12.89 15.77
C GLY A 176 1.94 12.36 15.97
N VAL A 177 2.08 11.08 16.32
CA VAL A 177 3.39 10.39 16.37
C VAL A 177 3.25 8.99 15.79
N ARG A 178 4.16 8.60 14.89
CA ARG A 178 4.15 7.26 14.29
C ARG A 178 4.51 6.18 15.32
N PRO A 179 3.92 4.97 15.25
CA PRO A 179 4.21 3.89 16.18
C PRO A 179 5.71 3.57 16.33
N GLU A 180 6.47 3.58 15.24
CA GLU A 180 7.91 3.32 15.24
C GLU A 180 8.77 4.46 15.82
N HIS A 181 8.18 5.65 16.03
CA HIS A 181 8.87 6.80 16.61
C HIS A 181 8.59 6.93 18.13
N ILE A 182 7.71 6.09 18.67
CA ILE A 182 7.49 5.98 20.10
C ILE A 182 8.38 4.87 20.65
N GLN A 183 9.01 5.12 21.79
CA GLN A 183 9.81 4.16 22.53
C GLN A 183 9.20 3.95 23.91
N ILE A 184 9.24 2.72 24.40
CA ILE A 184 8.90 2.42 25.79
C ILE A 184 10.12 2.78 26.65
N ALA A 185 9.97 3.75 27.54
CA ALA A 185 11.06 4.25 28.38
C ALA A 185 10.55 4.63 29.78
N GLN A 186 11.33 4.31 30.82
CA GLN A 186 11.03 4.74 32.18
C GLN A 186 11.47 6.17 32.48
N THR A 187 12.51 6.67 31.79
CA THR A 187 13.04 8.02 31.97
C THR A 187 12.79 8.86 30.72
N GLY A 188 12.47 10.15 30.91
CA GLY A 188 12.22 11.09 29.81
C GLY A 188 10.88 10.92 29.08
N ALA A 189 10.01 10.04 29.57
CA ALA A 189 8.68 9.81 29.00
C ALA A 189 7.83 11.09 28.97
N GLN A 190 7.12 11.29 27.86
CA GLN A 190 6.15 12.37 27.70
C GLN A 190 4.76 11.93 28.14
N ALA A 191 4.44 10.63 28.02
CA ALA A 191 3.16 10.06 28.44
C ALA A 191 3.37 8.77 29.22
N HIS A 192 2.38 8.40 30.03
CA HIS A 192 2.36 7.14 30.76
C HIS A 192 1.05 6.40 30.52
N GLY A 193 1.12 5.08 30.57
CA GLY A 193 -0.05 4.24 30.38
C GLY A 193 0.18 2.79 30.79
N GLU A 194 -0.90 2.04 30.70
CA GLU A 194 -0.95 0.62 30.99
C GLU A 194 -0.88 -0.19 29.70
N VAL A 195 -0.02 -1.20 29.65
CA VAL A 195 0.03 -2.14 28.53
C VAL A 195 -1.22 -2.99 28.53
N LEU A 196 -1.99 -2.93 27.44
CA LEU A 196 -3.17 -3.76 27.25
C LEU A 196 -2.77 -5.14 26.75
N TYR A 197 -1.97 -5.20 25.70
CA TYR A 197 -1.42 -6.44 25.17
C TYR A 197 -0.32 -6.14 24.14
N SER A 198 0.47 -7.17 23.81
CA SER A 198 1.54 -7.11 22.81
C SER A 198 1.29 -8.13 21.68
N GLU A 199 1.40 -7.69 20.42
CA GLU A 199 1.30 -8.53 19.23
C GLU A 199 2.69 -8.89 18.70
N ALA A 200 3.06 -10.17 18.77
CA ALA A 200 4.31 -10.65 18.19
C ALA A 200 4.13 -10.95 16.69
N LEU A 201 4.71 -10.13 15.82
CA LEU A 201 4.60 -10.22 14.36
C LEU A 201 5.86 -10.82 13.70
N GLY A 202 6.70 -11.50 14.48
CA GLY A 202 7.95 -12.10 14.03
C GLY A 202 9.14 -11.15 14.18
N ALA A 203 9.35 -10.26 13.20
CA ALA A 203 10.48 -9.30 13.25
C ALA A 203 10.20 -8.08 14.15
N GLU A 204 8.93 -7.83 14.46
CA GLU A 204 8.47 -6.68 15.21
C GLU A 204 7.47 -7.12 16.29
N THR A 205 7.33 -6.31 17.34
CA THR A 205 6.25 -6.39 18.31
C THR A 205 5.46 -5.08 18.29
N LEU A 206 4.13 -5.17 18.20
CA LEU A 206 3.25 -4.03 18.43
C LEU A 206 2.77 -4.06 19.87
N VAL A 207 3.01 -2.99 20.62
CA VAL A 207 2.55 -2.86 22.01
C VAL A 207 1.42 -1.86 22.06
N HIS A 208 0.26 -2.29 22.54
CA HIS A 208 -0.92 -1.45 22.70
C HIS A 208 -1.01 -0.94 24.13
N VAL A 209 -1.06 0.37 24.30
CA VAL A 209 -0.99 1.05 25.60
C VAL A 209 -2.23 1.93 25.77
N LYS A 210 -2.90 1.80 26.91
CA LYS A 210 -3.97 2.69 27.33
C LYS A 210 -3.40 3.83 28.17
N LEU A 211 -3.63 5.07 27.73
CA LEU A 211 -3.18 6.26 28.42
C LEU A 211 -4.15 6.68 29.54
N ALA A 212 -3.68 7.54 30.44
CA ALA A 212 -4.46 8.00 31.59
C ALA A 212 -5.74 8.77 31.22
N ASP A 213 -5.76 9.41 30.04
CA ASP A 213 -6.93 10.10 29.49
C ASP A 213 -7.94 9.15 28.82
N GLY A 214 -7.66 7.83 28.83
CA GLY A 214 -8.48 6.79 28.22
C GLY A 214 -8.22 6.55 26.73
N SER A 215 -7.33 7.33 26.10
CA SER A 215 -6.92 7.11 24.71
C SER A 215 -5.96 5.92 24.59
N PHE A 216 -5.72 5.48 23.35
CA PHE A 216 -4.83 4.37 23.04
C PHE A 216 -3.65 4.83 22.21
N ALA A 217 -2.47 4.29 22.51
CA ALA A 217 -1.27 4.43 21.71
C ALA A 217 -0.76 3.03 21.31
N THR A 218 -0.21 2.93 20.11
CA THR A 218 0.48 1.76 19.60
C THR A 218 1.95 2.09 19.42
N VAL A 219 2.81 1.25 19.98
CA VAL A 219 4.26 1.33 19.82
C VAL A 219 4.71 0.19 18.93
N ARG A 220 5.53 0.47 17.92
CA ARG A 220 6.19 -0.56 17.11
C ARG A 220 7.63 -0.66 17.57
N GLN A 221 8.03 -1.84 18.06
CA GLN A 221 9.39 -2.10 18.49
C GLN A 221 9.97 -3.34 17.80
N ASP A 222 11.30 -3.40 17.71
CA ASP A 222 12.01 -4.58 17.20
C ASP A 222 11.73 -5.80 18.10
N ALA A 223 11.57 -6.98 17.53
CA ALA A 223 11.27 -8.20 18.29
C ALA A 223 12.38 -8.67 19.24
N SER A 224 13.60 -8.14 19.10
CA SER A 224 14.70 -8.40 20.05
C SER A 224 14.52 -7.69 21.39
N LEU A 225 13.65 -6.69 21.47
CA LEU A 225 13.34 -5.98 22.71
C LEU A 225 12.39 -6.81 23.58
N ALA A 226 12.57 -6.72 24.89
CA ALA A 226 11.70 -7.40 25.84
C ALA A 226 10.25 -6.93 25.66
N GLN A 227 9.33 -7.90 25.60
CA GLN A 227 7.90 -7.61 25.53
C GLN A 227 7.42 -7.24 26.94
N PRO A 228 6.77 -6.09 27.13
CA PRO A 228 6.20 -5.75 28.42
C PRO A 228 5.00 -6.65 28.72
N GLU A 229 4.82 -6.96 30.00
CA GLU A 229 3.67 -7.76 30.46
C GLU A 229 2.36 -6.97 30.34
N GLU A 230 1.26 -7.68 30.09
CA GLU A 230 -0.08 -7.12 30.16
C GLU A 230 -0.35 -6.57 31.58
N GLY A 231 -0.93 -5.37 31.66
CA GLY A 231 -1.13 -4.62 32.90
C GLY A 231 0.09 -3.83 33.39
N ALA A 232 1.27 -4.00 32.76
CA ALA A 232 2.46 -3.26 33.16
C ALA A 232 2.31 -1.75 32.90
N GLN A 233 2.78 -0.93 33.85
CA GLN A 233 2.85 0.52 33.67
C GLN A 233 4.12 0.90 32.91
N VAL A 234 3.95 1.61 31.80
CA VAL A 234 5.03 2.02 30.90
C VAL A 234 5.01 3.53 30.65
N GLY A 235 6.19 4.10 30.46
CA GLY A 235 6.34 5.44 29.91
C GLY A 235 6.56 5.38 28.39
N LEU A 236 6.00 6.35 27.68
CA LEU A 236 6.14 6.52 26.25
C LEU A 236 6.99 7.75 25.97
N ALA A 237 8.07 7.56 25.19
CA ALA A 237 8.99 8.60 24.80
C ALA A 237 9.08 8.76 23.29
N TRP A 238 9.23 9.99 22.80
CA TRP A 238 9.49 10.28 21.38
C TRP A 238 10.35 11.54 21.22
N SER A 239 10.98 11.71 20.05
CA SER A 239 11.75 12.91 19.75
C SER A 239 10.86 14.08 19.32
N LYS A 240 11.35 15.31 19.46
CA LYS A 240 10.64 16.49 18.93
C LYS A 240 10.51 16.46 17.40
N ALA A 241 11.48 15.90 16.70
CA ALA A 241 11.49 15.84 15.23
C ALA A 241 10.41 14.90 14.67
N ASP A 242 9.91 13.99 15.50
CA ASP A 242 8.88 13.01 15.12
C ASP A 242 7.45 13.49 15.41
N GLN A 243 7.31 14.70 15.97
CA GLN A 243 6.01 15.31 16.26
C GLN A 243 5.43 15.91 14.99
N ILE A 244 4.20 15.51 14.67
CA ILE A 244 3.40 16.13 13.62
C ILE A 244 2.18 16.74 14.30
N THR A 245 1.85 17.98 13.98
CA THR A 245 0.82 18.73 14.69
C THR A 245 -0.33 19.05 13.75
N PHE A 246 -1.55 19.01 14.27
CA PHE A 246 -2.76 19.29 13.50
C PHE A 246 -3.62 20.31 14.23
N ASP A 247 -4.25 21.20 13.49
CA ASP A 247 -5.20 22.18 14.02
C ASP A 247 -6.57 21.55 14.31
N ALA A 248 -7.52 22.35 14.80
CA ALA A 248 -8.87 21.87 15.13
C ALA A 248 -9.69 21.40 13.92
N HIS A 249 -9.24 21.69 12.69
CA HIS A 249 -9.84 21.23 11.44
C HIS A 249 -9.12 19.99 10.87
N GLY A 250 -8.14 19.46 11.60
CA GLY A 250 -7.32 18.32 11.19
C GLY A 250 -6.33 18.66 10.09
N GLN A 251 -6.01 19.93 9.86
CA GLN A 251 -4.96 20.36 8.93
C GLN A 251 -3.62 20.43 9.65
N ARG A 252 -2.55 20.02 8.99
CA ARG A 252 -1.21 20.08 9.58
C ARG A 252 -0.78 21.53 9.86
N CYS A 253 -0.18 21.77 11.01
CA CYS A 253 0.41 23.05 11.39
C CYS A 253 1.81 22.92 12.02
#